data_AF-A0A7C0UNB1-F1
#
_entry.id   AF-A0A7C0UNB1-F1
#
_cell.length_a   1.000
_cell.length_b   1.000
_cell.length_c   1.000
_cell.angle_alpha   90.00
_cell.angle_beta   90.00
_cell.angle_gamma   90.00
#
_symmetry.space_group_name_H-M   'P 1'
#
loop_
_entity.id
_entity.type
_entity.pdbx_description
1 polymer ?
#
loop_
_entity_poly.entity_id
_entity_poly.type
_entity_poly.pdbx_seq_one_letter_code
_entity_poly.pdbx_strand_id
1 'polypeptide(L)'
;FVQVRKCNKCFGNGQIPDKVCDNCRGIGKINGEKRVNLKILKGIGDGQIIKIKGAGEFGERGVGEGDLYVRIRIKPHPVFERRDNNLHIKKEINIIDVLLGKKIEIPTISGTKIKFEIPAGFDLKQDLIIHGYGMSSFNGFGRGNLIVEFKIRTPKKLSGKAKKILEELDEEMK
;
A
#
# COMPACT_ATOMS: atom_id res chain seq x y z
N PHE A 1 -5.71 -43.61 -45.20
CA PHE A 1 -5.62 -42.61 -44.11
C PHE A 1 -5.42 -43.34 -42.79
N VAL A 2 -4.36 -43.04 -42.04
CA VAL A 2 -4.13 -43.64 -40.71
C VAL A 2 -4.68 -42.69 -39.66
N GLN A 3 -5.55 -43.20 -38.78
CA GLN A 3 -6.15 -42.43 -37.69
C GLN A 3 -5.50 -42.82 -36.38
N VAL A 4 -4.79 -41.88 -35.75
CA VAL A 4 -4.25 -42.07 -34.39
C VAL A 4 -5.35 -41.77 -33.38
N ARG A 5 -5.58 -42.70 -32.44
CA ARG A 5 -6.53 -42.55 -31.33
C ARG A 5 -5.83 -42.80 -30.00
N LYS A 6 -6.31 -42.14 -28.95
CA LYS A 6 -5.82 -42.32 -27.58
C LYS A 6 -6.04 -43.78 -27.17
N CYS A 7 -5.03 -44.43 -26.58
CA CYS A 7 -5.15 -45.81 -26.12
C CYS A 7 -6.25 -45.93 -25.05
N ASN A 8 -7.20 -46.84 -25.25
CA ASN A 8 -8.33 -47.05 -24.34
C ASN A 8 -7.93 -47.71 -23.00
N LYS A 9 -6.71 -48.25 -22.90
CA LYS A 9 -6.21 -48.91 -21.68
C LYS A 9 -5.42 -47.94 -20.79
N CYS A 10 -4.46 -47.21 -21.36
CA CYS A 10 -3.62 -46.29 -20.60
C CYS A 10 -4.07 -44.83 -20.70
N PHE A 11 -5.09 -44.52 -21.52
CA PHE A 11 -5.57 -43.17 -21.78
C PHE A 11 -4.43 -42.18 -22.06
N GLY A 12 -3.46 -42.61 -22.88
CA GLY A 12 -2.33 -41.77 -23.27
C GLY A 12 -1.28 -41.54 -22.18
N ASN A 13 -1.33 -42.24 -21.03
CA ASN A 13 -0.30 -42.19 -19.98
C ASN A 13 0.90 -43.10 -20.28
N GLY A 14 0.80 -44.00 -21.27
CA GLY A 14 1.91 -44.86 -21.69
C GLY A 14 2.21 -46.04 -20.76
N GLN A 15 1.73 -46.01 -19.52
CA GLN A 15 1.87 -47.08 -18.53
C GLN A 15 0.56 -47.30 -17.78
N ILE A 16 0.37 -48.52 -17.27
CA ILE A 16 -0.78 -48.91 -16.46
C ILE A 16 -0.20 -49.44 -15.15
N PRO A 17 -0.56 -48.88 -13.98
CA PRO A 17 -0.09 -49.40 -12.71
C PRO A 17 -0.70 -50.78 -12.42
N ASP A 18 0.11 -51.74 -11.96
CA ASP A 18 -0.35 -53.09 -11.62
C ASP A 18 -1.38 -53.10 -10.48
N LYS A 19 -1.28 -52.13 -9.57
CA LYS A 19 -2.26 -51.87 -8.50
C LYS A 19 -2.64 -50.39 -8.51
N VAL A 20 -3.93 -50.11 -8.57
CA VAL A 20 -4.45 -48.74 -8.51
C VAL A 20 -4.40 -48.25 -7.06
N CYS A 21 -3.81 -47.08 -6.83
CA CYS A 21 -3.79 -46.46 -5.51
C CYS A 21 -5.19 -45.95 -5.13
N ASP A 22 -5.69 -46.28 -3.95
CA ASP A 22 -7.04 -45.87 -3.51
C ASP A 22 -7.20 -44.36 -3.33
N ASN A 23 -6.11 -43.67 -2.94
CA ASN A 23 -6.13 -42.24 -2.65
C ASN A 23 -6.12 -41.38 -3.93
N CYS A 24 -5.31 -41.73 -4.92
CA CYS A 24 -5.20 -40.95 -6.17
C CYS A 24 -5.89 -41.62 -7.37
N ARG A 25 -6.38 -42.85 -7.22
CA ARG A 25 -7.07 -43.64 -8.27
C ARG A 25 -6.32 -43.70 -9.60
N GLY A 26 -4.99 -43.76 -9.54
CA GLY A 26 -4.12 -43.81 -10.72
C GLY A 26 -3.85 -42.45 -11.38
N ILE A 27 -4.32 -41.35 -10.80
CA ILE A 27 -4.10 -39.98 -11.31
C ILE A 27 -2.68 -39.48 -10.96
N GLY A 28 -2.07 -40.01 -9.88
CA GLY A 28 -0.72 -39.63 -9.45
C GLY A 28 -0.64 -38.31 -8.68
N LYS A 29 -1.78 -37.69 -8.34
CA LYS A 29 -1.88 -36.53 -7.45
C LYS A 29 -3.15 -36.60 -6.59
N ILE A 30 -3.10 -35.95 -5.43
CA ILE A 30 -4.23 -35.76 -4.53
C ILE A 30 -4.33 -34.28 -4.16
N ASN A 31 -5.54 -33.82 -3.85
CA ASN A 31 -5.72 -32.48 -3.27
C ASN A 31 -5.18 -32.48 -1.84
N GLY A 32 -4.44 -31.44 -1.49
CA GLY A 32 -3.88 -31.26 -0.16
C GLY A 32 -3.59 -29.79 0.11
N GLU A 33 -3.41 -29.47 1.39
CA GLU A 33 -3.05 -28.13 1.83
C GLU A 33 -1.53 -28.03 2.02
N LYS A 34 -0.92 -27.03 1.38
CA LYS A 34 0.49 -26.71 1.56
C LYS A 34 0.59 -25.33 2.22
N ARG A 35 1.22 -25.27 3.39
CA ARG A 35 1.51 -24.00 4.06
C ARG A 35 2.75 -23.39 3.46
N VAL A 36 2.65 -22.13 3.02
CA VAL A 36 3.75 -21.41 2.38
C VAL A 36 4.04 -20.16 3.18
N ASN A 37 5.30 -20.02 3.62
CA ASN A 37 5.77 -18.84 4.34
C ASN A 37 6.25 -17.79 3.33
N LEU A 38 5.64 -16.61 3.36
CA LEU A 38 6.03 -15.48 2.53
C LEU A 38 6.44 -14.30 3.42
N LYS A 39 7.61 -13.73 3.13
CA LYS A 39 8.11 -12.54 3.81
C LYS A 39 7.78 -11.30 2.97
N ILE A 40 6.95 -10.42 3.51
CA ILE A 40 6.70 -9.11 2.91
C ILE A 40 7.80 -8.15 3.36
N LEU A 41 8.63 -7.70 2.42
CA LEU A 41 9.70 -6.76 2.72
C LEU A 41 9.17 -5.34 2.88
N LYS A 42 9.88 -4.52 3.66
CA LYS A 42 9.57 -3.10 3.82
C LYS A 42 9.69 -2.40 2.46
N GLY A 43 8.79 -1.43 2.22
CA GLY A 43 8.81 -0.66 0.98
C GLY A 43 8.13 -1.32 -0.22
N ILE A 44 7.62 -2.56 -0.08
CA ILE A 44 6.90 -3.23 -1.16
C ILE A 44 5.80 -2.33 -1.74
N GLY A 45 5.75 -2.22 -3.06
CA GLY A 45 4.79 -1.39 -3.79
C GLY A 45 3.47 -2.12 -4.05
N ASP A 46 2.45 -1.35 -4.42
CA ASP A 46 1.19 -1.92 -4.89
C ASP A 46 1.38 -2.66 -6.22
N GLY A 47 0.68 -3.77 -6.41
CA GLY A 47 0.75 -4.58 -7.64
C GLY A 47 2.00 -5.43 -7.80
N GLN A 48 3.01 -5.29 -6.92
CA GLN A 48 4.21 -6.12 -6.98
C GLN A 48 3.88 -7.61 -6.81
N ILE A 49 4.63 -8.44 -7.54
CA ILE A 49 4.42 -9.89 -7.57
C ILE A 49 5.60 -10.57 -6.89
N ILE A 50 5.30 -11.39 -5.88
CA ILE A 50 6.28 -12.26 -5.24
C ILE A 50 6.10 -13.67 -5.82
N LYS A 51 7.18 -14.19 -6.40
CA LYS A 51 7.26 -15.54 -6.93
C LYS A 51 7.82 -16.49 -5.87
N ILE A 52 7.09 -17.55 -5.56
CA ILE A 52 7.54 -18.63 -4.67
C ILE A 52 7.73 -19.89 -5.52
N LYS A 53 8.99 -20.30 -5.67
CA LYS A 53 9.33 -21.45 -6.51
C LYS A 53 8.85 -22.76 -5.91
N GLY A 54 8.28 -23.64 -6.73
CA GLY A 54 7.85 -24.98 -6.28
C GLY A 54 6.77 -24.92 -5.18
N ALA A 55 5.89 -23.93 -5.26
CA ALA A 55 4.75 -23.76 -4.37
C ALA A 55 3.42 -23.72 -5.14
N GLY A 56 3.46 -23.96 -6.45
CA GLY A 56 2.30 -24.15 -7.30
C GLY A 56 1.85 -25.60 -7.33
N GLU A 57 0.95 -25.90 -8.27
CA GLU A 57 0.38 -27.24 -8.40
C GLU A 57 1.41 -28.26 -8.90
N PHE A 58 1.19 -29.53 -8.55
CA PHE A 58 1.98 -30.63 -9.10
C PHE A 58 1.83 -30.70 -10.62
N GLY A 59 2.97 -30.75 -11.31
CA GLY A 59 3.03 -30.97 -12.75
C GLY A 59 2.58 -32.38 -13.14
N GLU A 60 2.14 -32.53 -14.39
CA GLU A 60 1.78 -33.84 -14.92
C GLU A 60 3.05 -34.64 -15.28
N ARG A 61 3.01 -35.97 -15.09
CA ARG A 61 3.98 -36.92 -15.69
C ARG A 61 5.45 -36.64 -15.34
N GLY A 62 5.73 -36.35 -14.07
CA GLY A 62 7.10 -36.14 -13.58
C GLY A 62 7.65 -34.73 -13.83
N VAL A 63 6.84 -33.84 -14.40
CA VAL A 63 7.14 -32.40 -14.38
C VAL A 63 7.05 -31.92 -12.93
N GLY A 64 8.06 -31.15 -12.50
CA GLY A 64 8.12 -30.58 -11.16
C GLY A 64 6.91 -29.68 -10.84
N GLU A 65 6.81 -29.30 -9.58
CA GLU A 65 5.76 -28.38 -9.12
C GLU A 65 5.87 -27.02 -9.83
N GLY A 66 4.72 -26.41 -10.09
CA GLY A 66 4.64 -25.03 -10.56
C GLY A 66 5.08 -24.01 -9.51
N ASP A 67 4.96 -22.74 -9.86
CA ASP A 67 5.30 -21.62 -8.98
C ASP A 67 4.03 -20.91 -8.50
N LEU A 68 4.07 -20.41 -7.26
CA LEU A 68 3.00 -19.56 -6.72
C LEU A 68 3.37 -18.08 -6.94
N TYR A 69 2.48 -17.34 -7.59
CA TYR A 69 2.61 -15.90 -7.80
C TYR A 69 1.64 -15.17 -6.87
N VAL A 70 2.18 -14.40 -5.93
CA VAL A 70 1.38 -13.60 -4.99
C VAL A 70 1.44 -12.14 -5.40
N ARG A 71 0.30 -11.58 -5.82
CA ARG A 71 0.18 -10.15 -6.13
C ARG A 71 -0.21 -9.37 -4.87
N ILE A 72 0.59 -8.39 -4.51
CA ILE A 72 0.34 -7.52 -3.38
C ILE A 72 -0.68 -6.44 -3.77
N ARG A 73 -1.66 -6.21 -2.90
CA ARG A 73 -2.58 -5.07 -2.98
C ARG A 73 -2.52 -4.28 -1.67
N ILE A 74 -2.15 -3.01 -1.76
CA ILE A 74 -2.09 -2.11 -0.61
C ILE A 74 -3.49 -1.57 -0.35
N LYS A 75 -3.96 -1.75 0.88
CA LYS A 75 -5.25 -1.21 1.31
C LYS A 75 -5.17 0.33 1.38
N PRO A 76 -6.15 1.07 0.84
CA PRO A 76 -6.24 2.51 1.01
C PRO A 76 -6.25 2.89 2.50
N HIS A 77 -5.55 3.97 2.84
CA HIS A 77 -5.50 4.48 4.20
C HIS A 77 -6.32 5.78 4.31
N PRO A 78 -7.10 6.00 5.38
CA PRO A 78 -7.98 7.18 5.49
C PRO A 78 -7.23 8.52 5.57
N VAL A 79 -5.99 8.50 6.05
CA VAL A 79 -5.17 9.70 6.26
C VAL A 79 -4.04 9.85 5.24
N PHE A 80 -3.47 8.74 4.78
CA PHE A 80 -2.22 8.73 4.03
C PHE A 80 -2.49 8.21 2.62
N GLU A 81 -2.05 8.96 1.63
CA GLU A 81 -2.02 8.51 0.24
C GLU A 81 -0.56 8.22 -0.11
N ARG A 82 -0.26 6.96 -0.45
CA ARG A 82 1.10 6.59 -0.87
C ARG A 82 1.25 6.86 -2.36
N ARG A 83 2.26 7.67 -2.71
CA ARG A 83 2.71 7.86 -4.09
C ARG A 83 4.19 7.49 -4.14
N ASP A 84 4.49 6.35 -4.77
CA ASP A 84 5.81 5.72 -4.75
C ASP A 84 6.35 5.52 -3.32
N ASN A 85 7.44 6.21 -2.98
CA ASN A 85 8.03 6.19 -1.64
C ASN A 85 7.56 7.35 -0.76
N ASN A 86 6.82 8.30 -1.31
CA ASN A 86 6.31 9.45 -0.57
C ASN A 86 4.93 9.16 0.00
N LEU A 87 4.63 9.83 1.12
CA LEU A 87 3.30 9.83 1.73
C LEU A 87 2.73 11.23 1.61
N HIS A 88 1.51 11.32 1.12
CA HIS A 88 0.76 12.57 1.06
C HIS A 88 -0.31 12.57 2.13
N ILE A 89 -0.47 13.70 2.80
CA ILE A 89 -1.58 13.93 3.73
C ILE A 89 -2.22 15.28 3.43
N LYS A 90 -3.52 15.37 3.70
CA LYS A 90 -4.25 16.62 3.72
C LYS A 90 -4.50 17.01 5.17
N LYS A 91 -3.91 18.11 5.60
CA LYS A 91 -4.04 18.61 6.97
C LYS A 91 -4.90 19.86 6.99
N GLU A 92 -6.06 19.76 7.64
CA GLU A 92 -6.86 20.93 7.93
C GLU A 92 -6.27 21.73 9.10
N ILE A 93 -6.17 23.04 8.92
CA ILE A 93 -5.68 23.99 9.93
C ILE A 93 -6.61 25.20 10.02
N ASN A 94 -6.70 25.81 11.21
CA ASN A 94 -7.50 27.02 11.38
C ASN A 94 -6.70 28.24 10.93
N ILE A 95 -7.38 29.20 10.31
CA ILE A 95 -6.75 30.46 9.87
C ILE A 95 -6.08 31.21 11.04
N ILE A 96 -6.70 31.18 12.22
CA ILE A 96 -6.17 31.85 13.43
C ILE A 96 -4.84 31.22 13.86
N ASP A 97 -4.71 29.90 13.74
CA ASP A 97 -3.48 29.21 14.14
C ASP A 97 -2.31 29.55 13.20
N VAL A 98 -2.61 29.80 11.91
CA VAL A 98 -1.62 30.29 10.93
C VAL A 98 -1.20 31.72 11.25
N LEU A 99 -2.16 32.62 11.44
CA LEU A 99 -1.89 34.05 11.70
C LEU A 99 -1.10 34.26 13.00
N LEU A 100 -1.35 33.43 14.02
CA LEU A 100 -0.65 33.49 15.30
C LEU A 100 0.65 32.66 15.34
N GLY A 101 1.05 32.02 14.23
CA GLY A 101 2.27 31.20 14.19
C GLY A 101 2.26 30.02 15.16
N LYS A 102 1.10 29.42 15.43
CA LYS A 102 1.00 28.34 16.41
C LYS A 102 1.66 27.05 15.93
N LYS A 103 2.05 26.23 16.89
CA LYS A 103 2.57 24.88 16.66
C LYS A 103 1.44 23.95 16.25
N ILE A 104 1.60 23.28 15.11
CA ILE A 104 0.69 22.25 14.61
C ILE A 104 1.31 20.86 14.75
N GLU A 105 0.45 19.86 14.93
CA GLU A 105 0.86 18.46 14.99
C GLU A 105 0.53 17.72 13.69
N ILE A 106 1.54 17.12 13.09
CA ILE A 106 1.47 16.37 11.84
C ILE A 106 1.63 14.88 12.15
N PRO A 107 0.63 14.02 11.85
CA PRO A 107 0.72 12.59 12.11
C PRO A 107 1.67 11.91 11.12
N THR A 108 2.38 10.88 11.59
CA THR A 108 3.23 10.04 10.76
C THR A 108 2.70 8.62 10.67
N ILE A 109 3.12 7.87 9.66
CA ILE A 109 2.73 6.46 9.50
C ILE A 109 3.26 5.56 10.63
N SER A 110 4.30 5.99 11.34
CA SER A 110 4.90 5.26 12.47
C SER A 110 4.11 5.45 13.78
N GLY A 111 3.06 6.27 13.79
CA GLY A 111 2.26 6.58 14.98
C GLY A 111 2.81 7.74 15.82
N THR A 112 3.98 8.30 15.49
CA THR A 112 4.50 9.51 16.13
C THR A 112 3.90 10.76 15.49
N LYS A 113 3.97 11.89 16.20
CA LYS A 113 3.57 13.19 15.69
C LYS A 113 4.76 14.13 15.63
N ILE A 114 4.85 14.89 14.54
CA ILE A 114 5.86 15.93 14.35
C ILE A 114 5.22 17.27 14.72
N LYS A 115 5.91 18.04 15.56
CA LYS A 115 5.52 19.41 15.87
C LYS A 115 6.17 20.33 14.84
N PHE A 116 5.34 21.06 14.09
CA PHE A 116 5.79 22.04 13.12
C PHE A 116 5.31 23.42 13.58
N GLU A 117 6.22 24.38 13.63
CA GLU A 117 5.92 25.78 13.95
C GLU A 117 5.75 26.53 12.64
N ILE A 118 4.60 27.17 12.45
CA ILE A 118 4.30 27.88 11.21
C ILE A 118 5.04 29.23 11.23
N PRO A 119 6.00 29.46 10.32
CA PRO A 119 6.69 30.74 10.27
C PRO A 119 5.75 31.85 9.78
N ALA A 120 6.05 33.10 10.16
CA ALA A 120 5.32 34.26 9.63
C ALA A 120 5.48 34.32 8.10
N GLY A 121 4.37 34.57 7.39
CA GLY A 121 4.37 34.63 5.93
C GLY A 121 4.44 33.26 5.22
N PHE A 122 4.19 32.16 5.93
CA PHE A 122 4.17 30.82 5.34
C PHE A 122 3.13 30.73 4.19
N ASP A 123 3.58 30.31 3.01
CA ASP A 123 2.70 30.12 1.86
C ASP A 123 1.94 28.79 1.98
N LEU A 124 0.65 28.89 2.29
CA LEU A 124 -0.25 27.74 2.43
C LEU A 124 -0.56 27.04 1.10
N LYS A 125 -0.22 27.63 -0.05
CA LYS A 125 -0.36 26.97 -1.36
C LYS A 125 0.78 26.00 -1.64
N GLN A 126 1.90 26.12 -0.93
CA GLN A 126 3.04 25.23 -1.10
C GLN A 126 2.93 24.05 -0.15
N ASP A 127 3.22 22.86 -0.68
CA ASP A 127 3.27 21.66 0.13
C ASP A 127 4.47 21.71 1.08
N LEU A 128 4.23 21.40 2.36
CA LEU A 128 5.33 21.21 3.32
C LEU A 128 5.93 19.82 3.12
N ILE A 129 7.23 19.77 2.81
CA ILE A 129 7.98 18.53 2.63
C ILE A 129 8.78 18.24 3.90
N ILE A 130 8.46 17.11 4.54
CA ILE A 130 9.20 16.61 5.70
C ILE A 130 10.03 15.40 5.27
N HIS A 131 11.35 15.61 5.21
CA HIS A 131 12.29 14.61 4.71
C HIS A 131 12.38 13.38 5.62
N GLY A 132 12.39 12.19 5.01
CA GLY A 132 12.62 10.92 5.72
C GLY A 132 11.40 10.34 6.45
N TYR A 133 10.24 10.98 6.39
CA TYR A 133 9.00 10.51 7.04
C TYR A 133 8.02 9.79 6.10
N GLY A 134 8.44 9.48 4.87
CA GLY A 134 7.70 8.66 3.92
C GLY A 134 7.93 7.14 4.11
N MET A 135 7.68 6.39 3.05
CA MET A 135 7.87 4.94 2.99
C MET A 135 9.33 4.57 2.76
N SER A 136 9.75 3.42 3.30
CA SER A 136 11.05 2.84 3.01
C SER A 136 11.16 2.48 1.52
N SER A 137 12.33 2.69 0.93
CA SER A 137 12.59 2.22 -0.43
C SER A 137 12.65 0.69 -0.48
N PHE A 138 12.15 0.10 -1.57
CA PHE A 138 12.30 -1.32 -1.84
C PHE A 138 13.72 -1.59 -2.36
N ASN A 139 14.48 -2.50 -1.71
CA ASN A 139 15.87 -2.85 -2.06
C ASN A 139 16.91 -1.71 -2.03
N GLY A 140 16.61 -0.59 -1.36
CA GLY A 140 17.55 0.54 -1.24
C GLY A 140 17.71 1.02 0.19
N PHE A 141 18.67 1.94 0.38
CA PHE A 141 18.80 2.71 1.62
C PHE A 141 18.01 4.01 1.50
N GLY A 142 17.23 4.32 2.53
CA GLY A 142 16.50 5.57 2.65
C GLY A 142 14.98 5.43 2.77
N ARG A 143 14.35 6.56 3.03
CA ARG A 143 12.90 6.73 3.14
C ARG A 143 12.50 7.89 2.25
N GLY A 144 11.31 7.83 1.65
CA GLY A 144 10.73 8.98 0.98
C GLY A 144 10.33 10.07 1.97
N ASN A 145 9.61 11.06 1.47
CA ASN A 145 9.19 12.22 2.22
C ASN A 145 7.71 12.13 2.62
N LEU A 146 7.35 12.85 3.66
CA LEU A 146 5.97 13.16 4.01
C LEU A 146 5.63 14.53 3.42
N ILE A 147 4.65 14.58 2.54
CA ILE A 147 4.20 15.77 1.82
C ILE A 147 2.85 16.17 2.42
N VAL A 148 2.79 17.39 2.94
CA VAL A 148 1.64 17.89 3.68
C VAL A 148 0.99 19.01 2.89
N GLU A 149 -0.19 18.73 2.34
CA GLU A 149 -1.06 19.72 1.72
C GLU A 149 -1.92 20.35 2.83
N PHE A 150 -1.82 21.66 3.00
CA PHE A 150 -2.62 22.38 4.00
C PHE A 150 -3.95 22.84 3.42
N LYS A 151 -5.02 22.64 4.20
CA LYS A 151 -6.35 23.18 3.89
C LYS A 151 -6.81 24.10 5.00
N ILE A 152 -7.15 25.33 4.64
CA ILE A 152 -7.68 26.29 5.60
C ILE A 152 -9.13 25.93 5.90
N ARG A 153 -9.44 25.76 7.18
CA ARG A 153 -10.80 25.63 7.66
C ARG A 153 -11.33 27.00 8.09
N THR A 154 -12.35 27.49 7.40
CA THR A 154 -13.07 28.71 7.80
C THR A 154 -14.31 28.36 8.64
N PRO A 155 -14.64 29.18 9.66
CA PRO A 155 -15.86 29.00 10.44
C PRO A 155 -17.11 29.30 9.58
N LYS A 156 -18.15 28.48 9.70
CA LYS A 156 -19.42 28.68 8.95
C LYS A 156 -20.24 29.87 9.41
N LYS A 157 -20.09 30.27 10.69
CA LYS A 157 -20.79 31.41 11.30
C LYS A 157 -19.82 32.15 12.21
N LEU A 158 -19.86 33.47 12.15
CA LEU A 158 -19.12 34.36 13.04
C LEU A 158 -20.10 35.07 13.97
N SER A 159 -19.73 35.23 15.24
CA SER A 159 -20.50 36.06 16.16
C SER A 159 -20.28 37.55 15.85
N GLY A 160 -21.21 38.41 16.25
CA GLY A 160 -21.06 39.86 16.07
C GLY A 160 -19.78 40.42 16.69
N LYS A 161 -19.34 39.87 17.84
CA LYS A 161 -18.06 40.21 18.47
C LYS A 161 -16.86 39.78 17.62
N ALA A 162 -16.87 38.55 17.11
CA ALA A 162 -15.78 38.04 16.26
C ALA A 162 -15.66 38.85 14.96
N LYS A 163 -16.79 39.31 14.39
CA LYS A 163 -16.77 40.14 13.19
C LYS A 163 -16.11 41.51 13.46
N LYS A 164 -16.46 42.18 14.56
CA LYS A 164 -15.82 43.44 14.96
C LYS A 164 -14.30 43.31 15.13
N ILE A 165 -13.84 42.26 15.82
CA ILE A 165 -12.40 42.00 16.01
C ILE A 165 -11.69 41.80 14.67
N LEU A 166 -12.33 41.13 13.71
CA LEU A 166 -11.75 40.94 12.38
C LEU A 166 -11.73 42.24 11.55
N GLU A 167 -12.70 43.12 11.73
CA GLU A 167 -12.73 44.45 11.09
C GLU A 167 -11.62 45.35 11.68
N GLU A 168 -11.45 45.37 13.00
CA GLU A 168 -10.33 46.07 13.68
C GLU A 168 -8.97 45.56 13.20
N LEU A 169 -8.80 44.24 13.08
CA LEU A 169 -7.58 43.63 12.54
C LEU A 169 -7.32 44.02 11.08
N ASP A 170 -8.36 44.13 10.25
CA ASP A 170 -8.23 44.58 8.85
C ASP A 170 -7.79 46.05 8.75
N GLU A 171 -8.15 46.89 9.71
CA GLU A 171 -7.69 48.28 9.80
C GLU A 171 -6.23 48.37 10.23
N GLU A 172 -5.79 47.56 11.21
CA GLU A 172 -4.38 47.53 11.66
C GLU A 172 -3.41 46.95 10.62
N MET A 173 -3.89 46.08 9.73
CA MET A 173 -3.08 45.42 8.71
C MET A 173 -2.97 46.20 7.38
N LYS A 174 -3.68 47.33 7.24
CA LYS A 174 -3.57 48.24 6.09
C LYS A 174 -2.37 49.18 6.21
#